data_AF-A0AA87ZWH5-F1
#
_entry.id   AF-A0AA87ZWH5-F1
#
_cell.length_a   1.000
_cell.length_b   1.000
_cell.length_c   1.000
_cell.angle_alpha   90.00
_cell.angle_beta   90.00
_cell.angle_gamma   90.00
#
_symmetry.space_group_name_H-M   'P 1'
#
loop_
_entity.id
_entity.type
_entity.pdbx_description
1 polymer ?
#
loop_
_entity_poly.entity_id
_entity_poly.type
_entity_poly.pdbx_seq_one_letter_code
_entity_poly.pdbx_strand_id
1 'polypeptide(L)'
;METSLRYAADSKSLRIHAKENLPLDSKTRLQVHGELDTRLGSPSHFSALLRRFFPDFSASLGVGIQYNKREKLRYVIRGKKSFPVTTNGQLSFNIKGRCDIDKDIKQRRSTGAAELSWAILNFQKEQDVRIKFGYHVIEQVPYFQLRENNWTFNVDRNGRWNVRFDL
;
A
#
# COMPACT_ATOMS: atom_id res chain seq x y z
N MET A 1 -6.22 14.95 4.68
CA MET A 1 -6.07 13.73 5.50
C MET A 1 -6.99 12.60 5.03
N GLU A 2 -6.47 11.37 4.95
CA GLU A 2 -7.20 10.11 4.69
C GLU A 2 -7.16 9.24 5.95
N THR A 3 -8.29 8.67 6.35
CA THR A 3 -8.42 7.81 7.53
C THR A 3 -8.96 6.43 7.16
N SER A 4 -8.54 5.38 7.88
CA SER A 4 -9.05 4.03 7.65
C SER A 4 -8.98 3.15 8.89
N LEU A 5 -9.98 2.29 9.07
CA LEU A 5 -9.97 1.18 10.02
C LEU A 5 -9.39 -0.06 9.34
N ARG A 6 -8.52 -0.80 10.03
CA ARG A 6 -7.84 -1.98 9.48
C ARG A 6 -7.87 -3.14 10.45
N TYR A 7 -8.23 -4.32 9.95
CA TYR A 7 -8.18 -5.57 10.71
C TYR A 7 -7.50 -6.64 9.88
N ALA A 8 -6.62 -7.43 10.50
CA ALA A 8 -5.88 -8.47 9.83
C ALA A 8 -5.81 -9.73 10.68
N ALA A 9 -5.79 -10.89 10.01
CA ALA A 9 -5.81 -12.20 10.66
C ALA A 9 -4.59 -12.45 11.56
N ASP A 10 -3.45 -11.86 11.19
CA ASP A 10 -2.17 -11.98 11.88
C ASP A 10 -2.11 -11.10 13.14
N SER A 11 -2.61 -9.87 13.07
CA SER A 11 -2.63 -8.94 14.21
C SER A 11 -3.72 -9.29 15.22
N LYS A 12 -4.86 -9.81 14.74
CA LYS A 12 -6.10 -10.01 15.50
C LYS A 12 -6.51 -8.76 16.29
N SER A 13 -6.12 -7.58 15.82
CA SER A 13 -6.42 -6.29 16.42
C SER A 13 -6.90 -5.31 15.36
N LEU A 14 -7.90 -4.50 15.75
CA LEU A 14 -8.34 -3.36 14.95
C LEU A 14 -7.28 -2.25 15.08
N ARG A 15 -6.99 -1.59 13.97
CA ARG A 15 -6.04 -0.49 13.94
C ARG A 15 -6.65 0.72 13.25
N ILE A 16 -6.43 1.89 13.86
CA ILE A 16 -6.83 3.18 13.32
C ILE A 16 -5.63 3.74 12.58
N HIS A 17 -5.76 3.95 11.27
CA HIS A 17 -4.68 4.44 10.42
C HIS A 17 -5.05 5.80 9.83
N ALA A 18 -4.14 6.76 9.93
CA ALA A 18 -4.27 8.08 9.33
C ALA A 18 -3.09 8.33 8.37
N LYS A 19 -3.38 8.93 7.21
CA LYS A 19 -2.39 9.30 6.19
C LYS A 19 -2.65 10.71 5.66
N GLU A 20 -1.58 11.49 5.59
CA GLU A 20 -1.55 12.83 5.00
C GLU A 20 -0.60 12.82 3.80
N ASN A 21 -0.98 13.49 2.71
CA ASN A 21 -0.04 13.79 1.64
C ASN A 21 0.14 15.30 1.57
N LEU A 22 1.31 15.78 2.00
CA LEU A 22 1.68 17.18 1.94
C LEU A 22 2.38 17.46 0.59
N PRO A 23 1.83 18.31 -0.28
CA PRO A 23 2.49 18.67 -1.53
C PRO A 23 3.73 19.54 -1.23
N LEU A 24 4.88 19.17 -1.82
CA LEU A 24 6.09 20.00 -1.79
C LEU A 24 6.27 20.73 -3.12
N ASP A 25 5.94 20.05 -4.22
CA ASP A 25 5.86 20.62 -5.56
C ASP A 25 4.79 19.87 -6.38
N SER A 26 4.67 20.17 -7.68
CA SER A 26 3.67 19.55 -8.58
C SER A 26 3.84 18.04 -8.78
N LYS A 27 5.05 17.51 -8.61
CA LYS A 27 5.43 16.10 -8.83
C LYS A 27 5.92 15.41 -7.56
N THR A 28 6.11 16.13 -6.45
CA THR A 28 6.70 15.62 -5.21
C THR A 28 5.76 15.84 -4.03
N ARG A 29 5.52 14.79 -3.24
CA ARG A 29 4.67 14.81 -2.05
C ARG A 29 5.38 14.14 -0.88
N LEU A 30 5.29 14.76 0.30
CA LEU A 30 5.64 14.12 1.56
C LEU A 30 4.41 13.36 2.07
N GLN A 31 4.48 12.03 2.05
CA GLN A 31 3.45 11.17 2.59
C GLN A 31 3.80 10.81 4.04
N VAL A 32 2.95 11.20 4.98
CA VAL A 32 3.09 10.85 6.40
C VAL A 32 1.93 9.97 6.78
N HIS A 33 2.17 8.87 7.49
CA HIS A 33 1.09 8.07 8.06
C HIS A 33 1.45 7.48 9.42
N GLY A 34 0.43 7.36 10.25
CA GLY A 34 0.49 6.80 11.59
C GLY A 34 -0.59 5.76 11.80
N GLU A 35 -0.36 4.85 12.74
CA GLU A 35 -1.27 3.77 13.09
C GLU A 35 -1.33 3.60 14.60
N LEU A 36 -2.55 3.53 15.14
CA LEU A 36 -2.84 3.22 16.54
C LEU A 36 -3.45 1.82 16.64
N ASP A 37 -2.87 0.96 17.48
CA ASP A 37 -3.42 -0.37 17.74
C ASP A 37 -4.41 -0.28 18.92
N THR A 38 -5.68 -0.62 18.67
CA THR A 38 -6.73 -0.48 19.67
C THR A 38 -6.61 -1.50 20.80
N ARG A 39 -5.91 -2.62 20.58
CA ARG A 39 -5.67 -3.63 21.63
C ARG A 39 -4.72 -3.11 22.71
N LEU A 40 -3.74 -2.30 22.31
CA LEU A 40 -2.73 -1.76 23.21
C LEU A 40 -2.98 -0.30 23.60
N GLY A 41 -3.94 0.37 22.95
CA GLY A 41 -4.22 1.79 23.14
C GLY A 41 -3.01 2.69 22.85
N SER A 42 -2.09 2.27 21.97
CA SER A 42 -0.85 3.02 21.70
C SER A 42 -0.47 3.04 20.22
N PRO A 43 0.32 4.04 19.79
CA PRO A 43 0.88 4.07 18.43
C PRO A 43 1.71 2.81 18.15
N SER A 44 1.43 2.17 17.04
CA SER A 44 2.10 0.93 16.61
C SER A 44 3.07 1.16 15.46
N HIS A 45 2.78 2.12 14.58
CA HIS A 45 3.57 2.39 13.39
C HIS A 45 3.50 3.86 12.99
N PHE A 46 4.64 4.39 12.54
CA PHE A 46 4.77 5.72 11.93
C PHE A 46 5.66 5.64 10.69
N SER A 47 5.35 6.40 9.63
CA SER A 47 6.22 6.49 8.46
C SER A 47 6.09 7.85 7.80
N ALA A 48 7.22 8.33 7.28
CA ALA A 48 7.32 9.50 6.45
C ALA A 48 8.09 9.14 5.17
N LEU A 49 7.46 9.34 4.01
CA LEU A 49 7.97 8.95 2.71
C LEU A 49 7.89 10.12 1.73
N LEU A 50 9.04 10.62 1.28
CA LEU A 50 9.12 11.56 0.17
C LEU A 50 8.86 10.79 -1.13
N ARG A 51 7.79 11.13 -1.85
CA ARG A 51 7.39 10.47 -3.09
C ARG A 51 7.45 11.43 -4.26
N ARG A 52 8.18 11.05 -5.30
CA ARG A 52 8.22 11.73 -6.59
C ARG A 52 7.48 10.92 -7.65
N PHE A 53 6.63 11.59 -8.41
CA PHE A 53 5.86 11.04 -9.52
C PHE A 53 6.49 11.47 -10.85
N PHE A 54 6.52 10.54 -11.79
CA PHE A 54 7.00 10.73 -13.15
C PHE A 54 5.84 10.37 -14.09
N PRO A 55 4.92 11.31 -14.37
CA PRO A 55 3.72 11.06 -15.16
C PRO A 55 4.04 10.49 -16.55
N ASP A 56 5.06 11.04 -17.21
CA ASP A 56 5.49 10.66 -18.56
C ASP A 56 5.90 9.19 -18.67
N PHE A 57 6.32 8.58 -17.55
CA PHE A 57 6.70 7.17 -17.47
C PHE A 57 5.71 6.30 -16.70
N SER A 58 4.58 6.88 -16.26
CA SER A 58 3.62 6.24 -15.35
C SER A 58 4.29 5.59 -14.14
N ALA A 59 5.31 6.26 -13.60
CA ALA A 59 6.19 5.73 -12.55
C ALA A 59 6.21 6.64 -11.31
N SER A 60 6.56 6.05 -10.17
CA SER A 60 6.82 6.80 -8.94
C SER A 60 7.96 6.17 -8.17
N LEU A 61 8.81 7.02 -7.58
CA LEU A 61 9.85 6.64 -6.65
C LEU A 61 9.54 7.27 -5.29
N GLY A 62 9.85 6.56 -4.21
CA GLY A 62 9.73 7.09 -2.87
C GLY A 62 10.89 6.67 -2.00
N VAL A 63 11.34 7.58 -1.13
CA VAL A 63 12.40 7.33 -0.15
C VAL A 63 11.96 7.93 1.18
N GLY A 64 12.27 7.26 2.29
CA GLY A 64 11.91 7.77 3.60
C GLY A 64 12.22 6.83 4.73
N ILE A 65 11.52 7.05 5.84
CA ILE A 65 11.71 6.33 7.09
C ILE A 65 10.41 5.71 7.58
N GLN A 66 10.55 4.60 8.29
CA GLN A 66 9.49 3.92 8.98
C GLN A 66 9.96 3.59 10.39
N TYR A 67 9.09 3.80 11.37
CA TYR A 67 9.27 3.38 12.75
C TYR A 67 8.15 2.43 13.13
N ASN A 68 8.53 1.25 13.62
CA ASN A 68 7.61 0.28 14.21
C ASN A 68 8.12 -0.06 15.61
N LYS A 69 7.21 -0.05 16.60
CA LYS A 69 7.55 -0.31 18.01
C LYS A 69 8.28 -1.66 18.22
N ARG A 70 8.04 -2.65 17.35
CA ARG A 70 8.71 -3.97 17.39
C ARG A 70 10.03 -4.02 16.62
N GLU A 71 10.15 -3.33 15.49
CA GLU A 71 11.25 -3.50 14.53
C GLU A 71 12.21 -2.28 14.45
N LYS A 72 12.06 -1.29 15.35
CA LYS A 72 12.82 -0.03 15.38
C LYS A 72 12.70 0.77 14.07
N LEU A 73 13.63 1.70 13.84
CA LEU A 73 13.70 2.59 12.68
C LEU A 73 14.24 1.83 11.46
N ARG A 74 13.61 2.02 10.30
CA ARG A 74 14.03 1.48 8.99
C ARG A 74 14.01 2.57 7.91
N TYR A 75 14.95 2.48 6.99
CA TYR A 75 14.97 3.27 5.75
C TYR A 75 14.21 2.52 4.67
N VAL A 76 13.36 3.23 3.92
CA VAL A 76 12.45 2.63 2.94
C VAL A 76 12.71 3.26 1.58
N ILE A 77 12.92 2.43 0.57
CA ILE A 77 12.94 2.80 -0.84
C ILE A 77 11.79 2.07 -1.53
N ARG A 78 10.98 2.78 -2.31
CA ARG A 78 9.80 2.23 -3.00
C ARG A 78 9.76 2.68 -4.44
N GLY A 79 9.61 1.73 -5.36
CA GLY A 79 9.35 1.97 -6.78
C GLY A 79 7.98 1.44 -7.18
N LYS A 80 7.30 2.15 -8.07
CA LYS A 80 6.11 1.64 -8.77
C LYS A 80 6.15 2.10 -10.22
N LYS A 81 5.79 1.21 -11.14
CA LYS A 81 5.49 1.53 -12.54
C LYS A 81 4.13 0.93 -12.91
N SER A 82 3.35 1.68 -13.67
CA SER A 82 2.05 1.25 -14.20
C SER A 82 2.10 1.24 -15.72
N PHE A 83 1.54 0.20 -16.32
CA PHE A 83 1.37 0.03 -17.75
C PHE A 83 -0.13 -0.05 -18.02
N PRO A 84 -0.72 0.90 -18.76
CA PRO A 84 -2.10 0.79 -19.17
C PRO A 84 -2.24 -0.40 -20.14
N VAL A 85 -3.19 -1.30 -19.88
CA VAL A 85 -3.52 -2.42 -20.77
C VAL A 85 -4.63 -2.02 -21.73
N THR A 86 -5.56 -1.18 -21.26
CA THR A 86 -6.63 -0.60 -22.06
C THR A 86 -6.45 0.91 -22.24
N THR A 87 -6.95 1.45 -23.35
CA THR A 87 -6.90 2.89 -23.67
C THR A 87 -7.65 3.75 -22.66
N ASN A 88 -8.72 3.22 -22.05
CA ASN A 88 -9.50 3.88 -21.01
C ASN A 88 -8.87 3.82 -19.60
N GLY A 89 -7.71 3.14 -19.43
CA GLY A 89 -6.99 3.05 -18.17
C GLY A 89 -7.65 2.20 -17.07
N GLN A 90 -8.81 1.59 -17.34
CA GLN A 90 -9.53 0.75 -16.38
C GLN A 90 -8.77 -0.55 -16.06
N LEU A 91 -8.06 -1.10 -17.05
CA LEU A 91 -7.18 -2.24 -16.86
C LEU A 91 -5.72 -1.79 -16.90
N SER A 92 -4.98 -2.09 -15.83
CA SER A 92 -3.56 -1.73 -15.71
C SER A 92 -2.74 -2.87 -15.15
N PHE A 93 -1.55 -3.04 -15.71
CA PHE A 93 -0.52 -3.90 -15.16
C PHE A 93 0.47 -3.05 -14.37
N ASN A 94 0.70 -3.38 -13.10
CA ASN A 94 1.55 -2.60 -12.22
C ASN A 94 2.70 -3.46 -11.69
N ILE A 95 3.90 -2.90 -11.73
CA ILE A 95 5.08 -3.47 -11.09
C ILE A 95 5.42 -2.60 -9.87
N LYS A 96 5.66 -3.22 -8.73
CA LYS A 96 6.04 -2.54 -7.49
C LYS A 96 7.25 -3.22 -6.88
N GLY A 97 8.18 -2.41 -6.41
CA GLY A 97 9.33 -2.85 -5.63
C GLY A 97 9.42 -2.03 -4.36
N ARG A 98 9.86 -2.66 -3.28
CA ARG A 98 10.16 -1.99 -2.02
C ARG A 98 11.35 -2.65 -1.35
N CYS A 99 12.28 -1.84 -0.87
CA CYS A 99 13.45 -2.26 -0.14
C CYS A 99 13.47 -1.52 1.21
N ASP A 100 13.45 -2.28 2.29
CA ASP A 100 13.59 -1.77 3.65
C ASP A 100 14.98 -2.16 4.18
N ILE A 101 15.68 -1.19 4.74
CA ILE A 101 17.02 -1.35 5.33
C ILE A 101 16.90 -0.99 6.81
N ASP A 102 17.43 -1.84 7.68
CA ASP A 102 17.47 -1.57 9.12
C ASP A 102 18.40 -0.40 9.46
N LYS A 103 18.25 0.13 10.69
CA LYS A 103 19.07 1.24 11.17
C LYS A 103 20.57 0.94 11.10
N ASP A 104 20.95 -0.31 11.34
CA ASP A 104 22.35 -0.74 11.42
C ASP A 104 22.92 -1.18 10.04
N ILE A 105 22.11 -1.09 8.97
CA ILE A 105 22.48 -1.47 7.58
C ILE A 105 23.00 -2.92 7.49
N LYS A 106 22.50 -3.81 8.35
CA LYS A 106 22.85 -5.24 8.39
C LYS A 106 21.79 -6.08 7.72
N GLN A 107 20.52 -5.70 7.84
CA GLN A 107 19.40 -6.43 7.27
C GLN A 107 18.71 -5.65 6.18
N ARG A 108 18.56 -6.31 5.04
CA ARG A 108 17.85 -5.80 3.87
C ARG A 108 16.65 -6.69 3.58
N ARG A 109 15.44 -6.13 3.68
CA ARG A 109 14.20 -6.79 3.26
C ARG A 109 13.74 -6.21 1.93
N SER A 110 13.74 -7.04 0.89
CA SER A 110 13.24 -6.65 -0.43
C SER A 110 11.92 -7.35 -0.71
N THR A 111 10.96 -6.61 -1.24
CA THR A 111 9.67 -7.12 -1.68
C THR A 111 9.41 -6.63 -3.10
N GLY A 112 8.83 -7.51 -3.93
CA GLY A 112 8.48 -7.22 -5.31
C GLY A 112 7.12 -7.82 -5.62
N ALA A 113 6.30 -7.09 -6.38
CA ALA A 113 5.00 -7.57 -6.81
C ALA A 113 4.68 -7.10 -8.23
N ALA A 114 4.08 -7.99 -9.00
CA ALA A 114 3.41 -7.68 -10.26
C ALA A 114 1.90 -7.86 -10.07
N GLU A 115 1.08 -6.90 -10.48
CA GLU A 115 -0.38 -6.96 -10.29
C GLU A 115 -1.12 -6.49 -11.53
N LEU A 116 -2.15 -7.24 -11.92
CA LEU A 116 -3.19 -6.78 -12.82
C LEU A 116 -4.31 -6.15 -11.99
N SER A 117 -4.71 -4.94 -12.34
CA SER A 117 -5.75 -4.18 -11.65
C SER A 117 -6.83 -3.78 -12.66
N TRP A 118 -8.06 -4.20 -12.38
CA TRP A 118 -9.24 -3.88 -13.16
C TRP A 118 -10.21 -3.05 -12.32
N ALA A 119 -10.44 -1.80 -12.75
CA ALA A 119 -11.47 -0.93 -12.21
C ALA A 119 -12.75 -1.02 -13.06
N ILE A 120 -13.86 -1.38 -12.43
CA ILE A 120 -15.19 -1.48 -13.01
C ILE A 120 -16.01 -0.35 -12.37
N LEU A 121 -16.24 0.71 -13.14
CA LEU A 121 -16.98 1.87 -12.69
C LEU A 121 -18.48 1.64 -12.89
N ASN A 122 -19.32 2.12 -11.97
CA ASN A 122 -20.77 1.95 -12.02
C ASN A 122 -21.21 0.49 -12.23
N PHE A 123 -20.63 -0.45 -11.48
CA PHE A 123 -21.04 -1.86 -11.53
C PHE A 123 -22.53 -2.01 -11.16
N GLN A 124 -22.95 -1.24 -10.15
CA GLN A 124 -24.33 -0.84 -9.90
C GLN A 124 -24.39 0.68 -9.68
N LYS A 125 -25.59 1.24 -9.56
CA LYS A 125 -25.76 2.67 -9.28
C LYS A 125 -24.98 3.03 -8.01
N GLU A 126 -24.06 4.00 -8.13
CA GLU A 126 -23.19 4.48 -7.04
C GLU A 126 -22.24 3.41 -6.46
N GLN A 127 -21.93 2.36 -7.24
CA GLN A 127 -21.04 1.28 -6.82
C GLN A 127 -19.87 1.13 -7.78
N ASP A 128 -18.66 1.39 -7.27
CA ASP A 128 -17.42 1.17 -8.00
C ASP A 128 -16.67 -0.04 -7.41
N VAL A 129 -16.29 -0.96 -8.30
CA VAL A 129 -15.58 -2.18 -7.94
C VAL A 129 -14.18 -2.15 -8.53
N ARG A 130 -13.19 -2.56 -7.77
CA ARG A 130 -11.83 -2.79 -8.27
C ARG A 130 -11.32 -4.15 -7.83
N ILE A 131 -11.00 -4.95 -8.82
CA ILE A 131 -10.42 -6.28 -8.65
C ILE A 131 -8.92 -6.18 -8.94
N LYS A 132 -8.08 -6.79 -8.11
CA LYS A 132 -6.68 -6.98 -8.42
C LYS A 132 -6.26 -8.42 -8.20
N PHE A 133 -5.52 -8.93 -9.16
CA PHE A 133 -4.79 -10.17 -9.04
C PHE A 133 -3.30 -9.85 -9.10
N GLY A 134 -2.55 -10.25 -8.09
CA GLY A 134 -1.13 -9.97 -8.00
C GLY A 134 -0.31 -11.16 -7.58
N TYR A 135 0.99 -11.04 -7.79
CA TYR A 135 1.97 -12.05 -7.47
C TYR A 135 3.18 -11.41 -6.81
N HIS A 136 3.46 -11.80 -5.57
CA HIS A 136 4.70 -11.45 -4.90
C HIS A 136 5.85 -12.24 -5.53
N VAL A 137 6.69 -11.57 -6.31
CA VAL A 137 7.74 -12.23 -7.12
C VAL A 137 8.83 -12.86 -6.23
N ILE A 138 9.16 -12.21 -5.12
CA ILE A 138 10.21 -12.68 -4.19
C ILE A 138 9.68 -13.78 -3.28
N GLU A 139 8.48 -13.63 -2.71
CA GLU A 139 7.88 -14.63 -1.83
C GLU A 139 7.23 -15.78 -2.60
N GLN A 140 7.03 -15.62 -3.92
CA GLN A 140 6.35 -16.58 -4.81
C GLN A 140 4.90 -16.87 -4.39
N VAL A 141 4.20 -15.84 -3.91
CA VAL A 141 2.84 -15.96 -3.37
C VAL A 141 1.86 -15.12 -4.20
N PRO A 142 0.84 -15.73 -4.85
CA PRO A 142 -0.24 -14.98 -5.46
C PRO A 142 -1.18 -14.40 -4.39
N TYR A 143 -1.75 -13.25 -4.69
CA TYR A 143 -2.73 -12.57 -3.85
C TYR A 143 -3.87 -11.98 -4.68
N PHE A 144 -5.00 -11.80 -4.01
CA PHE A 144 -6.20 -11.22 -4.55
C PHE A 144 -6.66 -10.04 -3.68
N GLN A 145 -7.22 -9.03 -4.34
CA GLN A 145 -7.81 -7.87 -3.68
C GLN A 145 -9.12 -7.50 -4.34
N LEU A 146 -10.15 -7.34 -3.53
CA LEU A 146 -11.42 -6.76 -3.90
C LEU A 146 -11.57 -5.44 -3.15
N ARG A 147 -11.86 -4.37 -3.88
CA ARG A 147 -12.29 -3.10 -3.29
C ARG A 147 -13.65 -2.76 -3.85
N GLU A 148 -14.54 -2.38 -2.97
CA GLU A 148 -15.86 -1.86 -3.32
C GLU A 148 -16.08 -0.62 -2.48
N ASN A 149 -16.32 0.51 -3.15
CA ASN A 149 -16.50 1.81 -2.50
C ASN A 149 -15.39 2.08 -1.46
N ASN A 150 -15.75 2.05 -0.17
CA ASN A 150 -14.88 2.38 0.95
C ASN A 150 -14.23 1.16 1.62
N TRP A 151 -14.58 -0.07 1.29
CA TRP A 151 -13.96 -1.23 1.90
C TRP A 151 -13.06 -1.99 0.93
N THR A 152 -12.01 -2.61 1.46
CA THR A 152 -11.06 -3.42 0.70
C THR A 152 -10.76 -4.69 1.47
N PHE A 153 -10.88 -5.83 0.79
CA PHE A 153 -10.45 -7.13 1.27
C PHE A 153 -9.22 -7.60 0.49
N ASN A 154 -8.21 -8.05 1.21
CA ASN A 154 -7.01 -8.66 0.63
C ASN A 154 -6.87 -10.08 1.19
N VAL A 155 -6.47 -11.02 0.33
CA VAL A 155 -6.16 -12.39 0.71
C VAL A 155 -5.01 -12.92 -0.14
N ASP A 156 -4.19 -13.81 0.41
CA ASP A 156 -3.14 -14.50 -0.33
C ASP A 156 -3.22 -16.03 -0.20
N ARG A 157 -2.43 -16.74 -1.02
CA ARG A 157 -2.38 -18.21 -1.04
C ARG A 157 -1.98 -18.82 0.30
N ASN A 158 -1.27 -18.07 1.15
CA ASN A 158 -0.84 -18.55 2.46
C ASN A 158 -1.94 -18.40 3.52
N GLY A 159 -3.15 -17.98 3.13
CA GLY A 159 -4.27 -17.78 4.03
C GLY A 159 -4.20 -16.48 4.84
N ARG A 160 -3.25 -15.57 4.53
CA ARG A 160 -3.19 -14.27 5.18
C ARG A 160 -4.23 -13.36 4.55
N TRP A 161 -5.06 -12.75 5.38
CA TRP A 161 -6.09 -11.82 4.92
C TRP A 161 -6.19 -10.59 5.81
N ASN A 162 -6.68 -9.51 5.22
CA ASN A 162 -7.03 -8.28 5.95
C ASN A 162 -8.21 -7.56 5.29
N VAL A 163 -8.91 -6.78 6.11
CA VAL A 163 -9.97 -5.87 5.71
C VAL A 163 -9.55 -4.45 6.08
N ARG A 164 -9.83 -3.51 5.18
CA ARG A 164 -9.66 -2.07 5.38
C ARG A 164 -10.99 -1.39 5.07
N PHE A 165 -11.39 -0.47 5.92
CA PHE A 165 -12.52 0.44 5.70
C PHE A 165 -12.01 1.88 5.70
N ASP A 166 -12.22 2.61 4.61
CA ASP A 166 -11.88 4.02 4.44
C ASP A 166 -13.00 4.88 5.08
N LEU A 167 -12.60 5.83 5.93
CA LEU A 167 -13.47 6.78 6.62
C LEU A 167 -13.48 8.13 5.88
#